data_AF-A0A946I8Z0-F1
#
_entry.id   AF-A0A946I8Z0-F1
#
_cell.length_a   1.000
_cell.length_b   1.000
_cell.length_c   1.000
_cell.angle_alpha   90.00
_cell.angle_beta   90.00
_cell.angle_gamma   90.00
#
_symmetry.space_group_name_H-M   'P 1'
#
loop_
_entity.id
_entity.type
_entity.pdbx_description
1 polymer ?
#
loop_
_entity_poly.entity_id
_entity_poly.type
_entity_poly.pdbx_seq_one_letter_code
_entity_poly.pdbx_strand_id
1 'polypeptide(L)'
;MQKSHIFHPRPVAYEDLIGHNILIHIPRTAGTFFNNCLRANGLAVVDHIQRFIDSSESIKHTPTRRQLSNRSTWISGHVRYDTLTRIFPPEKDTRYFVLLRNPINQLISQINWQAETLCGSYLSLARMPLYQFRILMHVCLEALNRPQNVPNVLNRYFGSFLNNQCRSLSLMNSGRLRTDDFNLFSARCYARLLELDGFSVESGLDPFIKAVISENRGNNHTQIIPPRSAQNRSHPVLDNGLVSSEEFRLKIFNLQLADYILYQNALGILNGEQSPRRWQNFNELKHDCEGLAVGQKSPEVVRNEKFVLKTQSRTEKLFFTARVMRSVAKRLVALQKFSLFQQVFRWCKRLPTSCRSLPLKAVSLTVLNRWNGRKC
;
A
#
# COMPACT_ATOMS: atom_id res chain seq x y z
N MET A 1 15.64 21.48 14.46
CA MET A 1 16.11 21.41 13.05
C MET A 1 15.02 20.77 12.19
N GLN A 2 14.43 21.52 11.25
CA GLN A 2 13.41 21.01 10.34
C GLN A 2 14.04 20.01 9.37
N LYS A 3 13.67 18.73 9.45
CA LYS A 3 14.07 17.73 8.46
C LYS A 3 13.37 18.06 7.13
N SER A 4 14.19 18.49 6.18
CA SER A 4 13.83 18.99 4.86
C SER A 4 13.03 17.96 4.07
N HIS A 5 12.07 18.46 3.27
CA HIS A 5 11.43 17.74 2.18
C HIS A 5 12.06 18.25 0.88
N ILE A 6 12.01 17.47 -0.20
CA ILE A 6 12.46 17.94 -1.50
C ILE A 6 11.25 18.25 -2.35
N PHE A 7 11.19 19.51 -2.74
CA PHE A 7 10.24 20.02 -3.69
C PHE A 7 11.04 20.89 -4.65
N HIS A 8 10.99 20.56 -5.94
CA HIS A 8 11.61 21.35 -7.00
C HIS A 8 10.53 22.28 -7.56
N PRO A 9 10.41 23.52 -7.05
CA PRO A 9 9.44 24.45 -7.59
C PRO A 9 9.78 24.69 -9.06
N ARG A 10 8.81 24.46 -9.95
CA ARG A 10 8.91 24.93 -11.34
C ARG A 10 7.96 26.10 -11.45
N PRO A 11 8.42 27.30 -11.83
CA PRO A 11 7.51 28.40 -12.10
C PRO A 11 6.59 27.98 -13.24
N VAL A 12 5.31 27.76 -12.93
CA VAL A 12 4.28 27.60 -13.95
C VAL A 12 3.96 29.02 -14.40
N ALA A 13 4.37 29.39 -15.62
CA ALA A 13 3.95 30.67 -16.17
C ALA A 13 2.42 30.72 -16.18
N TYR A 14 1.82 31.88 -15.90
CA TYR A 14 0.36 32.04 -15.85
C TYR A 14 -0.32 31.65 -17.18
N GLU A 15 0.47 31.58 -18.26
CA GLU A 15 0.07 31.23 -19.63
C GLU A 15 0.19 29.72 -19.94
N ASP A 16 0.86 28.93 -19.08
CA ASP A 16 1.11 27.46 -19.24
C ASP A 16 0.09 26.61 -18.46
N LEU A 17 -1.20 26.91 -18.57
CA LEU A 17 -2.29 26.34 -17.75
C LEU A 17 -2.65 24.86 -18.02
N ILE A 18 -1.80 24.08 -18.68
CA ILE A 18 -2.05 22.67 -19.01
C ILE A 18 -0.90 21.79 -18.54
N GLY A 19 -0.73 21.66 -17.22
CA GLY A 19 0.23 20.72 -16.62
C GLY A 19 -0.41 19.64 -15.75
N HIS A 20 0.27 18.50 -15.59
CA HIS A 20 -0.16 17.40 -14.73
C HIS A 20 0.80 17.23 -13.54
N ASN A 21 0.27 17.29 -12.32
CA ASN A 21 1.01 16.93 -11.11
C ASN A 21 0.64 15.51 -10.71
N ILE A 22 1.55 14.56 -10.89
CA ILE A 22 1.30 13.14 -10.69
C ILE A 22 1.90 12.68 -9.37
N LEU A 23 1.04 12.36 -8.41
CA LEU A 23 1.44 11.65 -7.21
C LEU A 23 1.44 10.14 -7.46
N ILE A 24 2.63 9.53 -7.45
CA ILE A 24 2.82 8.08 -7.41
C ILE A 24 2.36 7.61 -6.02
N HIS A 25 1.07 7.31 -5.91
CA HIS A 25 0.45 7.06 -4.60
C HIS A 25 0.78 5.63 -4.17
N ILE A 26 1.75 5.52 -3.26
CA ILE A 26 2.10 4.25 -2.62
C ILE A 26 1.11 3.98 -1.47
N PRO A 27 0.51 2.79 -1.36
CA PRO A 27 -0.35 2.45 -0.24
C PRO A 27 0.29 2.76 1.12
N ARG A 28 -0.50 3.36 2.03
CA ARG A 28 -0.13 3.63 3.42
C ARG A 28 1.00 4.65 3.63
N THR A 29 1.30 5.50 2.65
CA THR A 29 2.26 6.61 2.76
C THR A 29 1.60 8.00 2.87
N ALA A 30 0.36 8.05 3.38
CA ALA A 30 -0.43 9.27 3.58
C ALA A 30 -0.93 9.98 2.30
N GLY A 31 -1.01 9.30 1.15
CA GLY A 31 -1.55 9.92 -0.07
C GLY A 31 -3.02 10.38 0.04
N THR A 32 -3.86 9.68 0.82
CA THR A 32 -5.22 10.16 1.12
C THR A 32 -5.21 11.48 1.90
N PHE A 33 -4.29 11.64 2.85
CA PHE A 33 -4.14 12.90 3.59
C PHE A 33 -3.76 14.02 2.65
N PHE A 34 -2.72 13.79 1.84
CA PHE A 34 -2.23 14.72 0.84
C PHE A 34 -3.35 15.22 -0.08
N ASN A 35 -4.12 14.30 -0.68
CA ASN A 35 -5.25 14.64 -1.54
C ASN A 35 -6.32 15.46 -0.82
N ASN A 36 -6.61 15.17 0.44
CA ASN A 36 -7.58 15.92 1.23
C ASN A 36 -7.08 17.35 1.54
N CYS A 37 -5.78 17.52 1.83
CA CYS A 37 -5.18 18.85 1.99
C CYS A 37 -5.30 19.66 0.69
N LEU A 38 -5.00 19.07 -0.46
CA LEU A 38 -5.15 19.76 -1.75
C LEU A 38 -6.61 20.19 -2.00
N ARG A 39 -7.58 19.29 -1.78
CA ARG A 39 -9.00 19.59 -1.92
C ARG A 39 -9.49 20.68 -0.96
N ALA A 40 -9.03 20.64 0.29
CA ALA A 40 -9.36 21.66 1.29
C ALA A 40 -8.86 23.05 0.88
N ASN A 41 -7.83 23.13 0.03
CA ASN A 41 -7.31 24.37 -0.55
C ASN A 41 -7.83 24.60 -1.99
N GLY A 42 -8.92 23.94 -2.37
CA GLY A 42 -9.64 24.12 -3.63
C GLY A 42 -8.89 23.66 -4.89
N LEU A 43 -7.85 22.85 -4.76
CA LEU A 43 -7.10 22.32 -5.89
C LEU A 43 -7.86 21.12 -6.49
N ALA A 44 -7.83 21.01 -7.82
CA ALA A 44 -8.45 19.89 -8.53
C ALA A 44 -7.64 18.61 -8.33
N VAL A 45 -8.27 17.57 -7.79
CA VAL A 45 -7.62 16.27 -7.51
C VAL A 45 -8.42 15.12 -8.10
N VAL A 46 -7.81 14.40 -9.02
CA VAL A 46 -8.23 13.08 -9.50
C VAL A 46 -7.48 12.02 -8.69
N ASP A 47 -8.21 11.23 -7.90
CA ASP A 47 -7.63 10.07 -7.20
C ASP A 47 -8.07 8.74 -7.83
N HIS A 48 -7.34 7.68 -7.49
CA HIS A 48 -7.55 6.33 -8.02
C HIS A 48 -7.49 6.23 -9.55
N ILE A 49 -6.47 6.81 -10.18
CA ILE A 49 -6.33 6.82 -11.65
C ILE A 49 -6.39 5.42 -12.29
N GLN A 50 -6.03 4.37 -11.57
CA GLN A 50 -6.17 2.98 -12.05
C GLN A 50 -7.58 2.64 -12.57
N ARG A 51 -8.63 3.27 -12.04
CA ARG A 51 -10.02 3.07 -12.48
C ARG A 51 -10.25 3.47 -13.94
N PHE A 52 -9.40 4.34 -14.47
CA PHE A 52 -9.48 4.84 -15.85
C PHE A 52 -8.53 4.10 -16.79
N ILE A 53 -7.62 3.28 -16.25
CA ILE A 53 -6.58 2.54 -17.00
C ILE A 53 -7.03 1.10 -17.26
N ASP A 54 -7.71 0.47 -16.30
CA ASP A 54 -8.07 -0.96 -16.37
C ASP A 54 -9.22 -1.27 -17.35
N SER A 55 -9.94 -0.27 -17.87
CA SER A 55 -10.85 -0.46 -19.00
C SER A 55 -10.05 -0.38 -20.30
N SER A 56 -9.71 -1.54 -20.86
CA SER A 56 -8.91 -1.70 -22.10
C SER A 56 -9.44 -0.95 -23.34
N GLU A 57 -10.62 -0.32 -23.27
CA GLU A 57 -11.19 0.55 -24.30
C GLU A 57 -11.14 2.06 -23.97
N SER A 58 -10.98 2.46 -22.70
CA SER A 58 -11.21 3.87 -22.28
C SER A 58 -10.08 4.84 -22.57
N ILE A 59 -8.82 4.40 -22.69
CA ILE A 59 -7.72 5.33 -23.00
C ILE A 59 -7.81 5.83 -24.46
N LYS A 60 -8.48 5.06 -25.35
CA LYS A 60 -8.82 5.50 -26.71
C LYS A 60 -10.08 6.36 -26.78
N HIS A 61 -10.87 6.45 -25.71
CA HIS A 61 -12.05 7.30 -25.67
C HIS A 61 -11.70 8.70 -25.16
N THR A 62 -11.94 9.67 -26.05
CA THR A 62 -11.82 11.12 -25.91
C THR A 62 -12.31 11.75 -24.59
N PRO A 63 -13.30 11.20 -23.82
CA PRO A 63 -13.76 11.79 -22.57
C PRO A 63 -12.73 11.78 -21.43
N THR A 64 -11.94 10.71 -21.28
CA THR A 64 -10.96 10.60 -20.18
C THR A 64 -9.79 11.56 -20.39
N ARG A 65 -9.32 11.69 -21.64
CA ARG A 65 -8.32 12.70 -22.01
C ARG A 65 -8.85 14.11 -21.78
N ARG A 66 -10.11 14.41 -22.12
CA ARG A 66 -10.76 15.71 -21.85
C ARG A 66 -10.96 16.01 -20.36
N GLN A 67 -11.28 15.01 -19.53
CA GLN A 67 -11.36 15.17 -18.07
C GLN A 67 -10.00 15.44 -17.44
N LEU A 68 -8.94 14.88 -18.01
CA LEU A 68 -7.57 15.07 -17.52
C LEU A 68 -6.93 16.35 -18.10
N SER A 69 -7.30 16.79 -19.30
CA SER A 69 -6.63 17.88 -20.05
C SER A 69 -7.04 19.29 -19.67
N ASN A 70 -8.06 19.50 -18.83
CA ASN A 70 -8.73 20.81 -18.78
C ASN A 70 -8.26 21.80 -17.70
N ARG A 71 -7.32 21.44 -16.80
CA ARG A 71 -6.72 22.34 -15.78
C ARG A 71 -5.39 21.76 -15.28
N SER A 72 -4.54 22.58 -14.64
CA SER A 72 -3.48 22.10 -13.74
C SER A 72 -4.06 21.18 -12.67
N THR A 73 -3.97 19.87 -12.89
CA THR A 73 -4.71 18.86 -12.13
C THR A 73 -3.73 17.96 -11.38
N TRP A 74 -4.03 17.72 -10.10
CA TRP A 74 -3.34 16.70 -9.32
C TRP A 74 -3.95 15.33 -9.60
N ILE A 75 -3.13 14.40 -10.06
CA ILE A 75 -3.51 13.05 -10.42
C ILE A 75 -2.82 12.09 -9.46
N SER A 76 -3.55 11.16 -8.88
CA SER A 76 -2.99 10.18 -7.96
C SER A 76 -3.60 8.80 -8.13
N GLY A 77 -2.80 7.76 -7.93
CA GLY A 77 -3.30 6.39 -7.86
C GLY A 77 -2.22 5.36 -7.62
N HIS A 78 -2.66 4.13 -7.36
CA HIS A 78 -1.81 2.99 -7.05
C HIS A 78 -1.32 2.34 -8.35
N VAL A 79 -0.61 3.12 -9.16
CA VAL A 79 -0.10 2.74 -10.48
C VAL A 79 1.41 2.90 -10.48
N ARG A 80 2.10 1.98 -11.14
CA ARG A 80 3.56 2.00 -11.21
C ARG A 80 4.06 3.18 -12.06
N TYR A 81 5.22 3.71 -11.68
CA TYR A 81 5.88 4.81 -12.39
C TYR A 81 6.07 4.56 -13.89
N ASP A 82 6.51 3.37 -14.30
CA ASP A 82 6.67 2.99 -15.71
C ASP A 82 5.37 3.05 -16.52
N THR A 83 4.25 2.74 -15.87
CA THR A 83 2.92 2.78 -16.48
C THR A 83 2.42 4.21 -16.54
N LEU A 84 2.64 4.98 -15.46
CA LEU A 84 2.28 6.40 -15.43
C LEU A 84 3.05 7.21 -16.46
N THR A 85 4.35 6.96 -16.64
CA THR A 85 5.20 7.67 -17.62
C THR A 85 4.89 7.30 -19.07
N ARG A 86 4.27 6.15 -19.32
CA ARG A 86 3.73 5.83 -20.66
C ARG A 86 2.44 6.58 -20.96
N ILE A 87 1.64 6.90 -19.95
CA ILE A 87 0.36 7.60 -20.09
C ILE A 87 0.58 9.11 -20.10
N PHE A 88 1.48 9.58 -19.23
CA PHE A 88 1.87 10.98 -19.07
C PHE A 88 3.40 11.06 -19.18
N PRO A 89 3.97 11.16 -20.38
CA PRO A 89 5.42 11.26 -20.53
C PRO A 89 5.99 12.41 -19.67
N PRO A 90 7.21 12.25 -19.10
CA PRO A 90 7.90 13.31 -18.39
C PRO A 90 8.34 14.41 -19.38
N GLU A 91 7.38 15.21 -19.83
CA GLU A 91 7.55 16.40 -20.66
C GLU A 91 7.60 17.65 -19.77
N LYS A 92 7.81 18.84 -20.35
CA LYS A 92 7.90 20.10 -19.58
C LYS A 92 6.72 20.31 -18.62
N ASP A 93 5.54 19.81 -18.99
CA ASP A 93 4.29 20.10 -18.29
C ASP A 93 3.82 18.97 -17.35
N THR A 94 4.57 17.86 -17.24
CA THR A 94 4.23 16.76 -16.32
C THR A 94 5.26 16.65 -15.20
N ARG A 95 4.79 16.71 -13.96
CA ARG A 95 5.61 16.62 -12.76
C ARG A 95 5.29 15.39 -11.93
N TYR A 96 6.30 14.74 -11.38
CA TYR A 96 6.16 13.51 -10.61
C TYR A 96 6.55 13.68 -9.15
N PHE A 97 5.66 13.21 -8.27
CA PHE A 97 5.82 13.29 -6.83
C PHE A 97 5.63 11.93 -6.17
N VAL A 98 6.31 11.71 -5.03
CA VAL A 98 6.11 10.50 -4.22
C VAL A 98 6.15 10.81 -2.73
N LEU A 99 5.30 10.13 -1.96
CA LEU A 99 5.38 10.11 -0.50
C LEU A 99 5.91 8.75 -0.07
N LEU A 100 7.00 8.78 0.70
CA LEU A 100 7.67 7.62 1.26
C LEU A 100 7.40 7.51 2.74
N ARG A 101 7.48 6.27 3.23
CA ARG A 101 7.28 5.91 4.61
C ARG A 101 8.37 4.97 5.08
N ASN A 102 8.69 5.00 6.37
CA ASN A 102 9.51 3.96 6.95
C ASN A 102 8.92 2.57 6.58
N PRO A 103 9.71 1.66 5.98
CA PRO A 103 9.17 0.41 5.44
C PRO A 103 8.48 -0.49 6.48
N ILE A 104 8.99 -0.53 7.72
CA ILE A 104 8.35 -1.28 8.81
C ILE A 104 6.99 -0.64 9.15
N ASN A 105 6.94 0.68 9.34
CA ASN A 105 5.69 1.36 9.66
C ASN A 105 4.65 1.22 8.56
N GLN A 106 5.08 1.29 7.31
CA GLN A 106 4.21 1.07 6.17
C GLN A 106 3.60 -0.33 6.21
N LEU A 107 4.42 -1.36 6.46
CA LEU A 107 3.98 -2.74 6.55
C LEU A 107 3.02 -2.96 7.72
N ILE A 108 3.34 -2.47 8.91
CA ILE A 108 2.45 -2.54 10.08
C ILE A 108 1.13 -1.85 9.77
N SER A 109 1.18 -0.66 9.16
CA SER A 109 -0.03 0.07 8.77
C SER A 109 -0.85 -0.68 7.73
N GLN A 110 -0.21 -1.43 6.83
CA GLN A 110 -0.86 -2.29 5.84
C GLN A 110 -1.54 -3.50 6.51
N ILE A 111 -0.90 -4.12 7.48
CA ILE A 111 -1.48 -5.24 8.26
C ILE A 111 -2.69 -4.76 9.07
N ASN A 112 -2.58 -3.63 9.75
CA ASN A 112 -3.69 -3.03 10.50
C ASN A 112 -4.86 -2.69 9.57
N TRP A 113 -4.57 -2.08 8.41
CA TRP A 113 -5.59 -1.76 7.41
C TRP A 113 -6.29 -3.00 6.84
N GLN A 114 -5.56 -4.11 6.68
CA GLN A 114 -6.14 -5.39 6.29
C GLN A 114 -7.18 -5.85 7.32
N ALA A 115 -6.84 -5.83 8.61
CA ALA A 115 -7.79 -6.18 9.67
C ALA A 115 -9.03 -5.25 9.69
N GLU A 116 -8.85 -3.96 9.46
CA GLU A 116 -9.99 -3.03 9.32
C GLU A 116 -10.87 -3.34 8.13
N THR A 117 -10.26 -3.66 7.00
CA THR A 117 -11.00 -4.07 5.81
C THR A 117 -11.84 -5.32 6.08
N LEU A 118 -11.31 -6.26 6.88
CA LEU A 118 -12.06 -7.42 7.34
C LEU A 118 -13.26 -7.02 8.21
N CYS A 119 -13.08 -6.04 9.10
CA CYS A 119 -14.14 -5.49 9.95
C CYS A 119 -15.12 -4.56 9.21
N GLY A 120 -14.80 -4.12 7.99
CA GLY A 120 -15.61 -3.25 7.15
C GLY A 120 -16.80 -3.95 6.46
N SER A 121 -17.26 -3.40 5.34
CA SER A 121 -18.44 -3.93 4.64
C SER A 121 -18.19 -5.32 4.04
N TYR A 122 -19.15 -6.24 4.19
CA TYR A 122 -19.15 -7.51 3.45
C TYR A 122 -19.11 -7.29 1.93
N LEU A 123 -19.66 -6.19 1.42
CA LEU A 123 -19.58 -5.84 0.00
C LEU A 123 -18.14 -5.59 -0.47
N SER A 124 -17.31 -4.98 0.37
CA SER A 124 -15.89 -4.75 0.06
C SER A 124 -15.11 -6.07 -0.03
N LEU A 125 -15.36 -6.98 0.92
CA LEU A 125 -14.78 -8.33 0.89
C LEU A 125 -15.28 -9.16 -0.31
N ALA A 126 -16.55 -8.99 -0.67
CA ALA A 126 -17.18 -9.59 -1.84
C ALA A 126 -16.56 -9.13 -3.17
N ARG A 127 -16.07 -7.89 -3.25
CA ARG A 127 -15.42 -7.34 -4.45
C ARG A 127 -13.90 -7.57 -4.50
N MET A 128 -13.26 -7.86 -3.37
CA MET A 128 -11.81 -8.09 -3.29
C MET A 128 -11.35 -9.30 -4.13
N PRO A 129 -10.32 -9.20 -4.99
CA PRO A 129 -9.76 -10.36 -5.69
C PRO A 129 -9.46 -11.54 -4.74
N LEU A 130 -9.73 -12.77 -5.18
CA LEU A 130 -9.67 -13.96 -4.32
C LEU A 130 -8.29 -14.16 -3.66
N TYR A 131 -7.19 -13.88 -4.39
CA TYR A 131 -5.85 -13.99 -3.83
C TYR A 131 -5.62 -12.98 -2.69
N GLN A 132 -6.06 -11.72 -2.86
CA GLN A 132 -5.97 -10.69 -1.83
C GLN A 132 -6.80 -11.07 -0.60
N PHE A 133 -8.01 -11.59 -0.83
CA PHE A 133 -8.87 -12.08 0.25
C PHE A 133 -8.21 -13.22 1.04
N ARG A 134 -7.50 -14.14 0.37
CA ARG A 134 -6.76 -15.21 1.05
C ARG A 134 -5.65 -14.68 1.93
N ILE A 135 -4.83 -13.78 1.40
CA ILE A 135 -3.72 -13.18 2.13
C ILE A 135 -4.25 -12.41 3.34
N LEU A 136 -5.29 -11.60 3.14
CA LEU A 136 -6.01 -10.91 4.21
C LEU A 136 -6.41 -11.87 5.33
N MET A 137 -7.11 -12.97 5.00
CA MET A 137 -7.61 -13.90 5.99
C MET A 137 -6.49 -14.63 6.74
N HIS A 138 -5.40 -14.99 6.07
CA HIS A 138 -4.23 -15.61 6.72
C HIS A 138 -3.49 -14.63 7.62
N VAL A 139 -3.25 -13.40 7.16
CA VAL A 139 -2.61 -12.37 7.98
C VAL A 139 -3.48 -12.05 9.19
N CYS A 140 -4.79 -11.86 9.04
CA CYS A 140 -5.68 -11.60 10.17
C CYS A 140 -5.74 -12.78 11.14
N LEU A 141 -5.90 -14.02 10.66
CA LEU A 141 -5.89 -15.19 11.56
C LEU A 141 -4.62 -15.27 12.39
N GLU A 142 -3.48 -15.14 11.74
CA GLU A 142 -2.19 -15.37 12.37
C GLU A 142 -1.84 -14.17 13.25
N ALA A 143 -2.06 -12.94 12.80
CA ALA A 143 -1.90 -11.74 13.63
C ALA A 143 -2.78 -11.75 14.89
N LEU A 144 -3.98 -12.32 14.83
CA LEU A 144 -4.92 -12.30 15.94
C LEU A 144 -4.80 -13.49 16.90
N ASN A 145 -4.42 -14.68 16.39
CA ASN A 145 -4.43 -15.93 17.17
C ASN A 145 -3.03 -16.48 17.42
N ARG A 146 -2.05 -16.16 16.58
CA ARG A 146 -0.66 -16.65 16.64
C ARG A 146 0.31 -15.56 16.19
N PRO A 147 0.33 -14.40 16.87
CA PRO A 147 1.05 -13.22 16.42
C PRO A 147 2.53 -13.49 16.12
N GLN A 148 3.16 -14.39 16.88
CA GLN A 148 4.54 -14.88 16.66
C GLN A 148 4.76 -15.53 15.28
N ASN A 149 3.72 -16.03 14.62
CA ASN A 149 3.80 -16.66 13.30
C ASN A 149 3.59 -15.66 12.14
N VAL A 150 3.25 -14.40 12.43
CA VAL A 150 3.08 -13.35 11.42
C VAL A 150 4.29 -13.23 10.49
N PRO A 151 5.57 -13.27 10.95
CA PRO A 151 6.71 -13.23 10.05
C PRO A 151 6.72 -14.37 9.02
N ASN A 152 6.33 -15.59 9.40
CA ASN A 152 6.29 -16.73 8.48
C ASN A 152 5.19 -16.54 7.42
N VAL A 153 4.05 -15.97 7.80
CA VAL A 153 2.95 -15.66 6.88
C VAL A 153 3.36 -14.57 5.89
N LEU A 154 4.00 -13.52 6.38
CA LEU A 154 4.54 -12.46 5.53
C LEU A 154 5.62 -12.99 4.59
N ASN A 155 6.47 -13.90 5.07
CA ASN A 155 7.46 -14.59 4.26
C ASN A 155 6.82 -15.48 3.19
N ARG A 156 5.73 -16.18 3.51
CA ARG A 156 4.99 -17.04 2.57
C ARG A 156 4.24 -16.24 1.50
N TYR A 157 3.65 -15.11 1.89
CA TYR A 157 2.85 -14.25 1.00
C TYR A 157 3.61 -12.98 0.60
N PHE A 158 4.95 -13.05 0.59
CA PHE A 158 5.81 -11.90 0.44
C PHE A 158 5.47 -11.08 -0.81
N GLY A 159 5.08 -11.70 -1.92
CA GLY A 159 4.73 -10.97 -3.15
C GLY A 159 3.66 -9.88 -2.99
N SER A 160 2.85 -9.92 -1.93
CA SER A 160 1.84 -8.88 -1.63
C SER A 160 2.30 -7.76 -0.69
N PHE A 161 3.46 -7.93 -0.06
CA PHE A 161 4.00 -7.01 0.94
C PHE A 161 5.41 -6.54 0.62
N LEU A 162 6.14 -7.27 -0.23
CA LEU A 162 7.56 -7.10 -0.47
C LEU A 162 7.83 -5.83 -1.28
N ASN A 163 8.67 -4.96 -0.72
CA ASN A 163 9.29 -3.82 -1.37
C ASN A 163 8.28 -2.96 -2.17
N ASN A 164 7.16 -2.61 -1.53
CA ASN A 164 6.04 -1.96 -2.18
C ASN A 164 6.41 -0.57 -2.73
N GLN A 165 7.28 0.15 -2.03
CA GLN A 165 7.71 1.49 -2.45
C GLN A 165 8.58 1.40 -3.72
N CYS A 166 9.60 0.54 -3.71
CA CYS A 166 10.46 0.28 -4.85
C CYS A 166 9.70 -0.28 -6.07
N ARG A 167 8.71 -1.14 -5.85
CA ARG A 167 7.86 -1.65 -6.94
C ARG A 167 6.99 -0.57 -7.55
N SER A 168 6.41 0.30 -6.71
CA SER A 168 5.61 1.45 -7.19
C SER A 168 6.48 2.42 -8.01
N LEU A 169 7.73 2.63 -7.59
CA LEU A 169 8.72 3.40 -8.34
C LEU A 169 9.34 2.64 -9.52
N SER A 170 8.90 1.42 -9.83
CA SER A 170 9.43 0.59 -10.93
C SER A 170 10.94 0.32 -10.86
N LEU A 171 11.50 0.33 -9.66
CA LEU A 171 12.89 -0.09 -9.39
C LEU A 171 13.01 -1.62 -9.37
N MET A 172 11.90 -2.30 -9.05
CA MET A 172 11.79 -3.76 -9.01
C MET A 172 10.43 -4.21 -9.55
N ASN A 173 10.41 -5.35 -10.24
CA ASN A 173 9.17 -5.98 -10.71
C ASN A 173 8.61 -6.97 -9.68
N SER A 174 9.48 -7.86 -9.21
CA SER A 174 9.19 -8.94 -8.27
C SER A 174 10.48 -9.45 -7.64
N GLY A 175 10.37 -10.29 -6.61
CA GLY A 175 11.52 -10.98 -6.02
C GLY A 175 12.29 -10.12 -5.01
N ARG A 176 13.23 -10.77 -4.32
CA ARG A 176 14.05 -10.15 -3.28
C ARG A 176 15.31 -9.57 -3.92
N LEU A 177 15.79 -8.46 -3.35
CA LEU A 177 17.10 -7.94 -3.68
C LEU A 177 18.15 -8.94 -3.17
N ARG A 178 19.14 -9.26 -4.00
CA ARG A 178 20.28 -10.07 -3.58
C ARG A 178 21.15 -9.23 -2.64
N THR A 179 21.72 -9.88 -1.63
CA THR A 179 22.58 -9.23 -0.65
C THR A 179 23.84 -8.64 -1.26
N ASP A 180 24.29 -9.10 -2.42
CA ASP A 180 25.53 -8.58 -3.02
C ASP A 180 25.27 -7.32 -3.88
N ASP A 181 24.00 -7.05 -4.20
CA ASP A 181 23.61 -5.99 -5.13
C ASP A 181 23.22 -4.68 -4.42
N PHE A 182 23.31 -4.59 -3.09
CA PHE A 182 22.71 -3.46 -2.35
C PHE A 182 23.30 -2.09 -2.73
N ASN A 183 24.61 -1.99 -3.01
CA ASN A 183 25.23 -0.72 -3.38
C ASN A 183 24.86 -0.29 -4.81
N LEU A 184 24.82 -1.26 -5.74
CA LEU A 184 24.34 -0.99 -7.11
C LEU A 184 22.87 -0.57 -7.09
N PHE A 185 22.06 -1.24 -6.26
CA PHE A 185 20.65 -0.88 -6.09
C PHE A 185 20.48 0.48 -5.41
N SER A 186 21.34 0.82 -4.45
CA SER A 186 21.38 2.15 -3.81
C SER A 186 21.57 3.27 -4.82
N ALA A 187 22.52 3.12 -5.75
CA ALA A 187 22.74 4.08 -6.83
C ALA A 187 21.49 4.26 -7.71
N ARG A 188 20.78 3.17 -8.01
CA ARG A 188 19.53 3.21 -8.78
C ARG A 188 18.40 3.92 -8.02
N CYS A 189 18.28 3.68 -6.71
CA CYS A 189 17.32 4.37 -5.86
C CYS A 189 17.59 5.88 -5.83
N TYR A 190 18.85 6.27 -5.63
CA TYR A 190 19.28 7.66 -5.61
C TYR A 190 18.95 8.37 -6.92
N ALA A 191 19.34 7.78 -8.06
CA ALA A 191 19.04 8.32 -9.39
C ALA A 191 17.52 8.49 -9.60
N ARG A 192 16.72 7.46 -9.27
CA ARG A 192 15.26 7.54 -9.40
C ARG A 192 14.64 8.61 -8.52
N LEU A 193 15.17 8.88 -7.32
CA LEU A 193 14.65 9.95 -6.46
C LEU A 193 14.95 11.34 -7.04
N LEU A 194 16.11 11.53 -7.67
CA LEU A 194 16.48 12.77 -8.33
C LEU A 194 15.75 13.01 -9.66
N GLU A 195 15.23 11.96 -10.30
CA GLU A 195 14.36 12.07 -11.48
C GLU A 195 12.96 12.65 -11.16
N LEU A 196 12.58 12.73 -9.87
CA LEU A 196 11.25 13.21 -9.44
C LEU A 196 11.28 14.72 -9.17
N ASP A 197 10.14 15.39 -9.38
CA ASP A 197 9.95 16.80 -9.06
C ASP A 197 9.77 17.06 -7.56
N GLY A 198 9.43 16.03 -6.80
CA GLY A 198 9.47 16.15 -5.35
C GLY A 198 9.16 14.86 -4.62
N PHE A 199 9.73 14.73 -3.44
CA PHE A 199 9.41 13.63 -2.55
C PHE A 199 9.51 14.06 -1.09
N SER A 200 8.77 13.33 -0.26
CA SER A 200 8.80 13.54 1.19
C SER A 200 8.73 12.21 1.93
N VAL A 201 9.35 12.19 3.10
CA VAL A 201 9.20 11.13 4.11
C VAL A 201 8.23 11.58 5.20
N GLU A 202 7.80 10.68 6.07
CA GLU A 202 6.84 10.96 7.16
C GLU A 202 7.16 12.22 7.97
N SER A 203 8.43 12.46 8.29
CA SER A 203 8.87 13.61 9.10
C SER A 203 8.80 14.95 8.36
N GLY A 204 8.80 14.95 7.03
CA GLY A 204 8.77 16.14 6.17
C GLY A 204 7.42 16.38 5.49
N LEU A 205 6.38 15.61 5.83
CA LEU A 205 5.12 15.62 5.09
C LEU A 205 4.37 16.95 5.17
N ASP A 206 4.25 17.51 6.37
CA ASP A 206 3.55 18.78 6.57
C ASP A 206 4.22 19.93 5.82
N PRO A 207 5.54 20.18 5.98
CA PRO A 207 6.17 21.28 5.24
C PRO A 207 6.15 21.04 3.72
N PHE A 208 6.20 19.80 3.25
CA PHE A 208 6.02 19.47 1.83
C PHE A 208 4.63 19.86 1.30
N ILE A 209 3.56 19.50 2.02
CA ILE A 209 2.18 19.87 1.65
C ILE A 209 2.03 21.39 1.62
N LYS A 210 2.59 22.09 2.60
CA LYS A 210 2.56 23.56 2.65
C LYS A 210 3.27 24.17 1.44
N ALA A 211 4.45 23.67 1.08
CA ALA A 211 5.19 24.14 -0.11
C ALA A 211 4.38 23.94 -1.39
N VAL A 212 3.76 22.76 -1.57
CA VAL A 212 2.89 22.46 -2.70
C VAL A 212 1.70 23.42 -2.78
N ILE A 213 1.01 23.67 -1.67
CA ILE A 213 -0.14 24.59 -1.65
C ILE A 213 0.31 26.02 -1.96
N SER A 214 1.40 26.48 -1.34
CA SER A 214 1.97 27.81 -1.59
C SER A 214 2.36 28.02 -3.05
N GLU A 215 2.94 27.03 -3.71
CA GLU A 215 3.26 27.13 -5.14
C GLU A 215 1.99 27.33 -5.99
N ASN A 216 0.90 26.62 -5.66
CA ASN A 216 -0.31 26.63 -6.48
C ASN A 216 -1.28 27.78 -6.14
N ARG A 217 -1.19 28.37 -4.95
CA ARG A 217 -2.12 29.40 -4.45
C ARG A 217 -1.45 30.74 -4.12
N GLY A 218 -0.12 30.79 -4.13
CA GLY A 218 0.66 31.92 -3.65
C GLY A 218 0.86 31.88 -2.13
N ASN A 219 1.91 32.56 -1.67
CA ASN A 219 2.32 32.57 -0.26
C ASN A 219 1.33 33.29 0.67
N ASN A 220 0.47 34.14 0.14
CA ASN A 220 -0.52 34.90 0.91
C ASN A 220 -1.80 34.10 1.19
N HIS A 221 -1.96 32.92 0.58
CA HIS A 221 -3.13 32.06 0.79
C HIS A 221 -3.08 31.39 2.18
N THR A 222 -4.14 31.52 2.96
CA THR A 222 -4.26 30.81 4.25
C THR A 222 -4.44 29.31 4.01
N GLN A 223 -3.41 28.54 4.36
CA GLN A 223 -3.39 27.10 4.13
C GLN A 223 -4.30 26.36 5.11
N ILE A 224 -5.20 25.54 4.56
CA ILE A 224 -6.09 24.69 5.36
C ILE A 224 -5.50 23.28 5.44
N ILE A 225 -5.08 22.85 6.64
CA ILE A 225 -4.60 21.49 6.90
C ILE A 225 -5.65 20.76 7.75
N PRO A 226 -6.49 19.88 7.15
CA PRO A 226 -7.49 19.13 7.91
C PRO A 226 -6.83 18.27 9.00
N PRO A 227 -7.52 18.02 10.12
CA PRO A 227 -6.96 17.24 11.21
C PRO A 227 -6.64 15.81 10.74
N ARG A 228 -5.45 15.32 11.09
CA ARG A 228 -5.01 13.94 10.79
C ARG A 228 -5.94 12.87 11.39
N SER A 229 -6.73 13.21 12.40
CA SER A 229 -7.71 12.32 13.05
C SER A 229 -8.98 12.05 12.23
N ALA A 230 -9.27 12.86 11.20
CA ALA A 230 -10.40 12.63 10.28
C ALA A 230 -10.14 11.51 9.26
N GLN A 231 -9.01 10.81 9.39
CA GLN A 231 -8.64 9.67 8.55
C GLN A 231 -8.95 8.38 9.28
N ASN A 232 -9.22 7.32 8.51
CA ASN A 232 -9.29 5.94 9.01
C ASN A 232 -7.93 5.55 9.64
N ARG A 233 -7.71 5.95 10.89
CA ARG A 233 -6.57 5.54 11.69
C ARG A 233 -6.70 4.06 11.88
N SER A 234 -5.80 3.31 11.24
CA SER A 234 -5.90 1.87 11.33
C SER A 234 -5.59 1.38 12.73
N HIS A 235 -6.59 0.80 13.42
CA HIS A 235 -6.41 0.30 14.77
C HIS A 235 -5.29 -0.76 14.81
N PRO A 236 -4.34 -0.66 15.75
CA PRO A 236 -3.30 -1.65 15.89
C PRO A 236 -3.92 -3.02 16.23
N VAL A 237 -3.54 -4.04 15.47
CA VAL A 237 -3.96 -5.42 15.72
C VAL A 237 -2.81 -6.32 16.19
N LEU A 238 -1.59 -5.97 15.80
CA LEU A 238 -0.37 -6.62 16.26
C LEU A 238 -0.04 -6.15 17.68
N ASP A 239 0.50 -7.08 18.47
CA ASP A 239 1.02 -6.79 19.80
C ASP A 239 2.26 -5.88 19.74
N ASN A 240 2.34 -4.89 20.63
CA ASN A 240 3.44 -3.93 20.67
C ASN A 240 4.76 -4.60 21.09
N GLY A 241 4.71 -5.62 21.95
CA GLY A 241 5.88 -6.41 22.34
C GLY A 241 6.44 -7.20 21.16
N LEU A 242 5.57 -7.82 20.36
CA LEU A 242 5.98 -8.49 19.12
C LEU A 242 6.62 -7.51 18.13
N VAL A 243 5.97 -6.38 17.85
CA VAL A 243 6.47 -5.41 16.86
C VAL A 243 7.82 -4.80 17.28
N SER A 244 8.02 -4.64 18.59
CA SER A 244 9.28 -4.13 19.14
C SER A 244 10.37 -5.21 19.27
N SER A 245 10.02 -6.50 19.23
CA SER A 245 11.00 -7.58 19.28
C SER A 245 12.03 -7.50 18.14
N GLU A 246 13.28 -7.78 18.46
CA GLU A 246 14.37 -7.82 17.49
C GLU A 246 14.11 -8.86 16.40
N GLU A 247 13.66 -10.06 16.78
CA GLU A 247 13.38 -11.15 15.84
C GLU A 247 12.36 -10.72 14.77
N PHE A 248 11.27 -10.05 15.17
CA PHE A 248 10.29 -9.55 14.22
C PHE A 248 10.91 -8.50 13.30
N ARG A 249 11.62 -7.51 13.84
CA ARG A 249 12.23 -6.43 13.06
C ARG A 249 13.26 -6.95 12.06
N LEU A 250 14.08 -7.93 12.44
CA LEU A 250 15.04 -8.60 11.55
C LEU A 250 14.36 -9.35 10.40
N LYS A 251 13.29 -10.09 10.70
CA LYS A 251 12.52 -10.80 9.66
C LYS A 251 11.86 -9.81 8.70
N ILE A 252 11.31 -8.71 9.20
CA ILE A 252 10.72 -7.67 8.34
C ILE A 252 11.78 -6.94 7.52
N PHE A 253 12.95 -6.65 8.09
CA PHE A 253 14.07 -6.03 7.39
C PHE A 253 14.43 -6.80 6.12
N ASN A 254 14.62 -8.12 6.23
CA ASN A 254 14.93 -8.96 5.07
C ASN A 254 13.82 -8.98 4.01
N LEU A 255 12.56 -8.78 4.41
CA LEU A 255 11.44 -8.66 3.48
C LEU A 255 11.34 -7.28 2.82
N GLN A 256 11.87 -6.23 3.46
CA GLN A 256 11.74 -4.85 3.00
C GLN A 256 13.08 -4.21 2.58
N LEU A 257 14.12 -5.03 2.39
CA LEU A 257 15.50 -4.58 2.18
C LEU A 257 15.62 -3.48 1.11
N ALA A 258 14.93 -3.63 -0.01
CA ALA A 258 14.99 -2.66 -1.10
C ALA A 258 14.29 -1.34 -0.72
N ASP A 259 13.14 -1.41 -0.07
CA ASP A 259 12.44 -0.21 0.42
C ASP A 259 13.25 0.50 1.50
N TYR A 260 14.03 -0.23 2.29
CA TYR A 260 14.98 0.34 3.25
C TYR A 260 16.08 1.14 2.56
N ILE A 261 16.72 0.56 1.55
CA ILE A 261 17.77 1.24 0.78
C ILE A 261 17.20 2.51 0.11
N LEU A 262 15.99 2.43 -0.48
CA LEU A 262 15.29 3.59 -1.03
C LEU A 262 15.06 4.67 0.04
N TYR A 263 14.54 4.28 1.20
CA TYR A 263 14.21 5.21 2.28
C TYR A 263 15.46 5.88 2.87
N GLN A 264 16.57 5.15 3.01
CA GLN A 264 17.85 5.70 3.46
C GLN A 264 18.42 6.70 2.46
N ASN A 265 18.38 6.40 1.15
CA ASN A 265 18.77 7.38 0.14
C ASN A 265 17.87 8.62 0.19
N ALA A 266 16.55 8.46 0.35
CA ALA A 266 15.65 9.59 0.52
C ALA A 266 16.05 10.45 1.72
N LEU A 267 16.29 9.85 2.89
CA LEU A 267 16.78 10.59 4.05
C LEU A 267 18.11 11.28 3.80
N GLY A 268 19.06 10.61 3.14
CA GLY A 268 20.36 11.17 2.78
C GLY A 268 20.22 12.42 1.93
N ILE A 269 19.49 12.34 0.82
CA ILE A 269 19.27 13.48 -0.08
C ILE A 269 18.56 14.62 0.67
N LEU A 270 17.53 14.31 1.47
CA LEU A 270 16.84 15.32 2.28
C LEU A 270 17.78 16.01 3.29
N ASN A 271 18.82 15.34 3.76
CA ASN A 271 19.85 15.89 4.64
C ASN A 271 21.03 16.54 3.87
N GLY A 272 20.96 16.63 2.55
CA GLY A 272 21.95 17.30 1.70
C GLY A 272 23.03 16.39 1.10
N GLU A 273 22.91 15.06 1.22
CA GLU A 273 23.86 14.12 0.59
C GLU A 273 23.80 14.21 -0.94
N GLN A 274 24.96 14.45 -1.56
CA GLN A 274 25.12 14.63 -3.01
C GLN A 274 25.51 13.33 -3.75
N SER A 275 25.48 12.20 -3.06
CA SER A 275 25.88 10.90 -3.61
C SER A 275 25.02 9.77 -3.04
N PRO A 276 24.83 8.67 -3.78
CA PRO A 276 24.15 7.49 -3.26
C PRO A 276 24.87 6.94 -2.04
N ARG A 277 24.11 6.48 -1.05
CA ARG A 277 24.68 5.82 0.12
C ARG A 277 25.38 4.53 -0.28
N ARG A 278 26.50 4.25 0.36
CA ARG A 278 27.28 3.02 0.18
C ARG A 278 27.55 2.40 1.54
N TRP A 279 27.42 1.08 1.60
CA TRP A 279 27.77 0.29 2.77
C TRP A 279 28.96 -0.59 2.42
N GLN A 280 29.90 -0.76 3.36
CA GLN A 280 31.06 -1.62 3.21
C GLN A 280 30.66 -3.10 3.17
N ASN A 281 29.65 -3.46 3.97
CA ASN A 281 29.15 -4.82 4.06
C ASN A 281 27.68 -4.84 4.50
N PHE A 282 27.07 -6.04 4.45
CA PHE A 282 25.67 -6.23 4.80
C PHE A 282 25.37 -5.90 6.28
N ASN A 283 26.33 -6.07 7.19
CA ASN A 283 26.12 -5.78 8.62
C ASN A 283 25.99 -4.28 8.88
N GLU A 284 26.75 -3.45 8.15
CA GLU A 284 26.62 -1.99 8.24
C GLU A 284 25.24 -1.53 7.72
N LEU A 285 24.80 -2.05 6.58
CA LEU A 285 23.44 -1.78 6.06
C LEU A 285 22.37 -2.20 7.07
N LYS A 286 22.53 -3.38 7.67
CA LYS A 286 21.62 -3.89 8.69
C LYS A 286 21.58 -2.95 9.90
N HIS A 287 22.72 -2.49 10.38
CA HIS A 287 22.82 -1.58 11.53
C HIS A 287 22.11 -0.23 11.27
N ASP A 288 22.35 0.37 10.10
CA ASP A 288 21.66 1.59 9.66
C ASP A 288 20.13 1.42 9.66
N CYS A 289 19.66 0.25 9.24
CA CYS A 289 18.24 -0.06 9.15
C CYS A 289 17.62 -0.38 10.53
N GLU A 290 18.38 -0.96 11.45
CA GLU A 290 17.98 -1.14 12.85
C GLU A 290 17.82 0.20 13.56
N GLY A 291 18.71 1.17 13.30
CA GLY A 291 18.60 2.53 13.83
C GLY A 291 17.26 3.19 13.49
N LEU A 292 16.75 2.97 12.27
CA LEU A 292 15.42 3.43 11.85
C LEU A 292 14.26 2.72 12.56
N ALA A 293 14.45 1.47 12.97
CA ALA A 293 13.43 0.67 13.63
C ALA A 293 13.40 0.87 15.16
N VAL A 294 14.53 1.29 15.76
CA VAL A 294 14.66 1.60 17.20
C VAL A 294 14.27 3.06 17.50
N GLY A 295 14.63 3.99 16.62
CA GLY A 295 14.44 5.44 16.81
C GLY A 295 12.99 5.92 16.83
N GLN A 296 12.02 5.03 16.63
CA GLN A 296 10.60 5.34 16.64
C GLN A 296 9.89 4.51 17.71
N LYS A 297 10.07 4.90 18.99
CA LYS A 297 9.08 4.60 20.02
C LYS A 297 7.79 5.31 19.62
N SER A 298 6.93 4.59 18.90
CA SER A 298 5.57 5.07 18.66
C SER A 298 4.94 5.34 20.04
N PRO A 299 4.23 6.47 20.25
CA PRO A 299 3.44 6.64 21.47
C PRO A 299 2.59 5.39 21.68
N GLU A 300 2.44 4.94 22.93
CA GLU A 300 1.69 3.73 23.28
C GLU A 300 0.37 3.68 22.50
N VAL A 301 0.36 2.97 21.38
CA VAL A 301 -0.86 2.83 20.60
C VAL A 301 -1.61 1.71 21.29
N VAL A 302 -2.56 2.10 22.14
CA VAL A 302 -3.36 1.17 22.92
C VAL A 302 -4.14 0.29 21.95
N ARG A 303 -3.96 -1.02 22.12
CA ARG A 303 -4.68 -2.04 21.35
C ARG A 303 -6.18 -1.89 21.62
N ASN A 304 -6.97 -1.75 20.57
CA ASN A 304 -8.43 -1.67 20.70
C ASN A 304 -9.00 -3.08 20.84
N GLU A 305 -9.08 -3.58 22.07
CA GLU A 305 -9.53 -4.95 22.36
C GLU A 305 -10.92 -5.26 21.80
N LYS A 306 -11.85 -4.30 21.84
CA LYS A 306 -13.18 -4.46 21.23
C LYS A 306 -13.10 -4.69 19.72
N PHE A 307 -12.22 -3.96 19.04
CA PHE A 307 -11.97 -4.13 17.61
C PHE A 307 -11.27 -5.46 17.30
N VAL A 308 -10.30 -5.85 18.11
CA VAL A 308 -9.60 -7.15 17.99
C VAL A 308 -10.58 -8.31 18.12
N LEU A 309 -11.41 -8.33 19.17
CA LEU A 309 -12.44 -9.34 19.40
C LEU A 309 -13.46 -9.40 18.25
N LYS A 310 -13.89 -8.24 17.74
CA LYS A 310 -14.77 -8.18 16.56
C LYS A 310 -14.10 -8.79 15.32
N THR A 311 -12.82 -8.50 15.12
CA THR A 311 -12.04 -9.03 13.99
C THR A 311 -11.87 -10.54 14.13
N GLN A 312 -11.53 -11.05 15.32
CA GLN A 312 -11.44 -12.47 15.64
C GLN A 312 -12.76 -13.20 15.36
N SER A 313 -13.85 -12.73 15.97
CA SER A 313 -15.18 -13.33 15.79
C SER A 313 -15.60 -13.40 14.32
N ARG A 314 -15.33 -12.33 13.54
CA ARG A 314 -15.67 -12.31 12.12
C ARG A 314 -14.79 -13.27 11.30
N THR A 315 -13.50 -13.34 11.62
CA THR A 315 -12.56 -14.26 11.00
C THR A 315 -13.02 -15.71 11.22
N GLU A 316 -13.35 -16.06 12.45
CA GLU A 316 -13.84 -17.40 12.83
C GLU A 316 -15.14 -17.76 12.12
N LYS A 317 -16.13 -16.85 12.07
CA LYS A 317 -17.40 -17.08 11.36
C LYS A 317 -17.18 -17.38 9.87
N LEU A 318 -16.28 -16.64 9.22
CA LEU A 318 -15.95 -16.87 7.81
C LEU A 318 -15.26 -18.23 7.60
N PHE A 319 -14.35 -18.62 8.50
CA PHE A 319 -13.68 -19.93 8.45
C PHE A 319 -14.63 -21.10 8.75
N PHE A 320 -15.54 -20.93 9.71
CA PHE A 320 -16.58 -21.92 10.00
C PHE A 320 -17.48 -22.12 8.78
N THR A 321 -17.97 -21.01 8.19
CA THR A 321 -18.80 -21.03 6.97
C THR A 321 -18.06 -21.72 5.82
N ALA A 322 -16.78 -21.39 5.61
CA ALA A 322 -15.92 -22.07 4.64
C ALA A 322 -15.88 -23.60 4.85
N ARG A 323 -15.68 -24.03 6.10
CA ARG A 323 -15.58 -25.45 6.47
C ARG A 323 -16.87 -26.20 6.24
N VAL A 324 -18.02 -25.64 6.63
CA VAL A 324 -19.34 -26.23 6.41
C VAL A 324 -19.62 -26.38 4.92
N MET A 325 -19.45 -25.31 4.15
CA MET A 325 -19.70 -25.34 2.70
C MET A 325 -18.79 -26.33 1.98
N ARG A 326 -17.52 -26.48 2.41
CA ARG A 326 -16.62 -27.50 1.88
C ARG A 326 -17.10 -28.92 2.17
N SER A 327 -17.58 -29.19 3.39
CA SER A 327 -18.12 -30.50 3.75
C SER A 327 -19.36 -30.86 2.93
N VAL A 328 -20.25 -29.89 2.72
CA VAL A 328 -21.42 -30.03 1.83
C VAL A 328 -20.97 -30.32 0.40
N ALA A 329 -20.04 -29.54 -0.15
CA ALA A 329 -19.52 -29.74 -1.49
C ALA A 329 -18.88 -31.13 -1.67
N LYS A 330 -18.08 -31.60 -0.71
CA LYS A 330 -17.49 -32.95 -0.72
C LYS A 330 -18.55 -34.05 -0.75
N ARG A 331 -19.60 -33.92 0.08
CA ARG A 331 -20.72 -34.88 0.10
C ARG A 331 -21.47 -34.90 -1.23
N LEU A 332 -21.74 -33.73 -1.81
CA LEU A 332 -22.42 -33.63 -3.12
C LEU A 332 -21.61 -34.26 -4.25
N VAL A 333 -20.29 -34.04 -4.28
CA VAL A 333 -19.38 -34.68 -5.25
C VAL A 333 -19.32 -36.19 -5.05
N ALA A 334 -19.19 -36.66 -3.80
CA ALA A 334 -19.14 -38.10 -3.50
C ALA A 334 -20.45 -38.83 -3.88
N LEU A 335 -21.59 -38.15 -3.79
CA LEU A 335 -22.89 -38.68 -4.18
C LEU A 335 -23.16 -38.60 -5.70
N GLN A 336 -22.21 -38.11 -6.51
CA GLN A 336 -22.39 -37.81 -7.95
C GLN A 336 -23.64 -36.96 -8.26
N LYS A 337 -24.16 -36.24 -7.26
CA LYS A 337 -25.35 -35.39 -7.35
C LYS A 337 -24.98 -34.03 -7.93
N PHE A 338 -24.34 -34.04 -9.11
CA PHE A 338 -23.91 -32.85 -9.84
C PHE A 338 -25.10 -31.94 -10.20
N SER A 339 -26.29 -32.50 -10.41
CA SER A 339 -27.54 -31.74 -10.63
C SER A 339 -27.94 -30.90 -9.42
N LEU A 340 -27.85 -31.46 -8.20
CA LEU A 340 -28.08 -30.73 -6.94
C LEU A 340 -26.98 -29.71 -6.66
N PHE A 341 -25.72 -30.02 -6.97
CA PHE A 341 -24.63 -29.05 -6.89
C PHE A 341 -24.87 -27.86 -7.82
N GLN A 342 -25.31 -28.11 -9.07
CA GLN A 342 -25.70 -27.08 -10.02
C GLN A 342 -26.94 -26.30 -9.56
N GLN A 343 -27.96 -26.94 -8.96
CA GLN A 343 -29.13 -26.24 -8.41
C GLN A 343 -28.78 -25.36 -7.22
N VAL A 344 -27.98 -25.85 -6.27
CA VAL A 344 -27.46 -25.05 -5.14
C VAL A 344 -26.61 -23.88 -5.65
N PHE A 345 -25.76 -24.11 -6.65
CA PHE A 345 -24.95 -23.05 -7.26
C PHE A 345 -25.82 -22.04 -8.04
N ARG A 346 -26.88 -22.49 -8.73
CA ARG A 346 -27.87 -21.64 -9.39
C ARG A 346 -28.71 -20.84 -8.40
N TRP A 347 -29.04 -21.41 -7.24
CA TRP A 347 -29.74 -20.74 -6.16
C TRP A 347 -28.84 -19.70 -5.47
N CYS A 348 -27.56 -20.04 -5.24
CA CYS A 348 -26.55 -19.07 -4.86
C CYS A 348 -26.40 -17.97 -5.93
N LYS A 349 -26.51 -18.28 -7.23
CA LYS A 349 -26.65 -17.30 -8.35
C LYS A 349 -27.98 -16.51 -8.36
N ARG A 350 -28.82 -16.57 -7.33
CA ARG A 350 -29.99 -15.67 -7.15
C ARG A 350 -29.83 -14.70 -5.99
N LEU A 351 -28.92 -14.94 -5.05
CA LEU A 351 -28.65 -14.01 -3.94
C LEU A 351 -28.04 -12.67 -4.41
N PRO A 352 -28.09 -11.57 -3.67
CA PRO A 352 -27.34 -10.35 -4.03
C PRO A 352 -25.84 -10.65 -4.22
N THR A 353 -25.14 -9.96 -5.14
CA THR A 353 -23.72 -10.20 -5.45
C THR A 353 -22.82 -10.19 -4.21
N SER A 354 -23.14 -9.35 -3.22
CA SER A 354 -22.53 -9.30 -1.89
C SER A 354 -22.64 -10.62 -1.10
N CYS A 355 -23.75 -11.34 -1.25
CA CYS A 355 -24.04 -12.61 -0.58
C CYS A 355 -23.52 -13.83 -1.36
N ARG A 356 -23.31 -13.74 -2.68
CA ARG A 356 -22.81 -14.85 -3.53
C ARG A 356 -21.32 -15.12 -3.35
N SER A 357 -20.52 -14.06 -3.42
CA SER A 357 -19.06 -14.20 -3.58
C SER A 357 -18.34 -14.56 -2.28
N LEU A 358 -18.88 -14.19 -1.13
CA LEU A 358 -18.25 -14.43 0.16
C LEU A 358 -18.24 -15.93 0.54
N PRO A 359 -19.37 -16.66 0.47
CA PRO A 359 -19.38 -18.10 0.66
C PRO A 359 -18.51 -18.84 -0.37
N LEU A 360 -18.49 -18.42 -1.63
CA LEU A 360 -17.65 -19.03 -2.68
C LEU A 360 -16.14 -18.78 -2.44
N LYS A 361 -15.77 -17.57 -2.01
CA LYS A 361 -14.39 -17.26 -1.59
C LYS A 361 -14.00 -18.00 -0.31
N ALA A 362 -14.94 -18.15 0.63
CA ALA A 362 -14.77 -18.94 1.84
C ALA A 362 -14.52 -20.42 1.50
N VAL A 363 -15.28 -21.01 0.59
CA VAL A 363 -15.01 -22.36 0.04
C VAL A 363 -13.64 -22.44 -0.63
N SER A 364 -13.26 -21.38 -1.35
CA SER A 364 -11.96 -21.29 -2.02
C SER A 364 -10.75 -21.22 -1.05
N LEU A 365 -10.95 -20.83 0.22
CA LEU A 365 -9.93 -20.93 1.28
C LEU A 365 -9.72 -22.39 1.72
N THR A 366 -10.80 -23.17 1.75
CA THR A 366 -10.76 -24.55 2.25
C THR A 366 -10.23 -25.56 1.22
N VAL A 367 -10.44 -25.31 -0.08
CA VAL A 367 -9.89 -26.16 -1.15
C VAL A 367 -8.35 -26.12 -1.18
N LEU A 368 -7.72 -24.97 -0.89
CA LEU A 368 -6.25 -24.85 -0.91
C LEU A 368 -5.51 -25.26 0.36
N ASN A 369 -6.17 -25.29 1.53
CA ASN A 369 -5.55 -25.92 2.70
C ASN A 369 -5.26 -27.42 2.49
N ARG A 370 -5.85 -28.07 1.47
CA ARG A 370 -5.46 -29.44 1.05
C ARG A 370 -4.31 -29.47 0.04
N TRP A 371 -4.13 -28.40 -0.75
CA TRP A 371 -3.02 -28.34 -1.70
C TRP A 371 -1.70 -27.98 -1.00
N ASN A 372 -1.78 -27.23 0.10
CA ASN A 372 -0.62 -26.84 0.91
C ASN A 372 -0.36 -27.76 2.12
N GLY A 373 -1.22 -28.75 2.37
CA GLY A 373 -1.04 -29.77 3.41
C GLY A 373 -0.57 -31.12 2.88
N ARG A 374 -0.27 -31.20 1.58
CA ARG A 374 0.42 -32.32 0.94
C ARG A 374 1.60 -31.71 0.16
N LYS A 375 2.80 -31.82 0.72
CA LYS A 375 4.08 -31.19 0.32
C LYS A 375 4.33 -29.79 0.88
N CYS A 376 4.80 -29.72 2.13
CA CYS A 376 6.22 -29.57 2.46
C CYS A 376 6.50 -30.46 3.67
#